data_AF-A0A353Z1V8-F1
#
_entry.id   AF-A0A353Z1V8-F1
#
_cell.length_a   1.000
_cell.length_b   1.000
_cell.length_c   1.000
_cell.angle_alpha   90.00
_cell.angle_beta   90.00
_cell.angle_gamma   90.00
#
_symmetry.space_group_name_H-M   'P 1'
#
loop_
_entity.id
_entity.type
_entity.pdbx_description
1 polymer ?
#
loop_
_entity_poly.entity_id
_entity_poly.type
_entity_poly.pdbx_seq_one_letter_code
_entity_poly.pdbx_strand_id
1 'polypeptide(L)'
;MTEHEMIEFDQVHHLLLQLETAKNQTVMALRKKPKDVLLTSHLNKIQSDIKSTSDIYNQLHQKFIRHIEKKYNVTFQLFRGPTMKLNGN
;
A
#
# COMPACT_ATOMS: atom_id res chain seq x y z
N MET A 1 -12.88 0.86 16.10
CA MET A 1 -12.89 1.56 14.81
C MET A 1 -14.31 2.02 14.58
N THR A 2 -14.52 3.28 14.24
CA THR A 2 -15.86 3.81 13.95
C THR A 2 -16.33 3.38 12.56
N GLU A 3 -17.62 3.51 12.26
CA GLU A 3 -18.15 3.27 10.90
C GLU A 3 -17.46 4.17 9.87
N HIS A 4 -17.18 5.41 10.24
CA HIS A 4 -16.44 6.36 9.41
C HIS A 4 -15.03 5.85 9.07
N GLU A 5 -14.27 5.36 10.06
CA GLU A 5 -12.93 4.81 9.84
C GLU A 5 -12.94 3.55 8.96
N MET A 6 -14.03 2.75 9.01
CA MET A 6 -14.21 1.57 8.13
C MET A 6 -14.44 1.96 6.68
N ILE A 7 -15.26 2.99 6.44
CA ILE A 7 -15.49 3.53 5.09
C ILE A 7 -14.20 4.14 4.54
N GLU A 8 -13.49 4.92 5.36
CA GLU A 8 -12.21 5.51 4.98
C GLU A 8 -11.17 4.44 4.64
N PHE A 9 -11.08 3.37 5.43
CA PHE A 9 -10.18 2.25 5.15
C PHE A 9 -10.44 1.61 3.79
N ASP A 10 -11.72 1.36 3.45
CA ASP A 10 -12.11 0.78 2.17
C ASP A 10 -11.81 1.73 0.99
N GLN A 11 -12.11 3.02 1.16
CA GLN A 11 -11.81 4.04 0.15
C GLN A 11 -10.30 4.17 -0.11
N VAL A 12 -9.49 4.22 0.94
CA VAL A 12 -8.02 4.28 0.85
C VAL A 12 -7.46 3.01 0.20
N HIS A 13 -8.02 1.84 0.52
CA HIS A 13 -7.66 0.58 -0.12
C HIS A 13 -7.94 0.61 -1.63
N HIS A 14 -9.15 1.03 -2.02
CA HIS A 14 -9.54 1.18 -3.42
C HIS A 14 -8.66 2.17 -4.18
N LEU A 15 -8.32 3.32 -3.57
CA LEU A 15 -7.42 4.30 -4.16
C LEU A 15 -6.02 3.72 -4.41
N LEU A 16 -5.48 2.96 -3.46
CA LEU A 16 -4.18 2.30 -3.61
C LEU A 16 -4.17 1.35 -4.83
N LEU A 17 -5.24 0.57 -5.03
CA LEU A 17 -5.39 -0.32 -6.18
C LEU A 17 -5.45 0.43 -7.52
N GLN A 18 -6.16 1.56 -7.54
CA GLN A 18 -6.25 2.42 -8.73
C GLN A 18 -4.88 3.02 -9.09
N LEU A 19 -4.14 3.52 -8.09
CA LEU A 19 -2.81 4.08 -8.29
C LEU A 19 -1.81 3.03 -8.79
N GLU A 20 -1.84 1.82 -8.24
CA GLU A 20 -1.00 0.70 -8.72
C GLU A 20 -1.34 0.32 -10.17
N THR A 21 -2.62 0.33 -10.53
CA THR A 21 -3.06 0.12 -11.91
C THR A 21 -2.55 1.21 -12.85
N ALA A 22 -2.67 2.48 -12.44
CA ALA A 22 -2.16 3.62 -13.20
C ALA A 22 -0.63 3.58 -13.36
N LYS A 23 0.11 3.17 -12.32
CA LYS A 23 1.56 2.96 -12.37
C LYS A 23 1.91 1.94 -13.45
N ASN A 24 1.25 0.79 -13.43
CA ASN A 24 1.50 -0.29 -14.38
C ASN A 24 1.21 0.13 -15.83
N GLN A 25 0.09 0.83 -16.06
CA GLN A 25 -0.24 1.39 -17.37
C GLN A 25 0.81 2.42 -17.83
N THR A 26 1.26 3.31 -16.94
CA THR A 26 2.29 4.32 -17.25
C THR A 26 3.64 3.67 -17.57
N VAL A 27 4.03 2.63 -16.83
CA VAL A 27 5.24 1.83 -17.14
C VAL A 27 5.11 1.15 -18.51
N MET A 28 3.95 0.60 -18.85
CA MET A 28 3.71 0.03 -20.18
C MET A 28 3.79 1.08 -21.28
N ALA A 29 3.31 2.30 -21.05
CA ALA A 29 3.43 3.41 -21.99
C ALA A 29 4.90 3.84 -22.17
N LEU A 30 5.66 3.95 -21.08
CA LEU A 30 7.10 4.25 -21.12
C LEU A 30 7.92 3.18 -21.83
N ARG A 31 7.56 1.89 -21.72
CA ARG A 31 8.21 0.83 -22.51
C ARG A 31 8.09 1.07 -24.03
N LYS A 32 6.99 1.69 -24.47
CA LYS A 32 6.79 2.07 -25.88
C LYS A 32 7.48 3.40 -26.23
N LYS A 33 7.66 4.29 -25.26
CA LYS A 33 8.29 5.63 -25.42
C LYS A 33 9.25 5.94 -24.26
N PRO A 34 10.45 5.34 -24.23
CA PRO A 34 11.32 5.34 -23.04
C PRO A 34 11.98 6.69 -22.71
N LYS A 35 11.91 7.67 -23.63
CA LYS A 35 12.45 9.03 -23.44
C LYS A 35 11.36 10.09 -23.26
N ASP A 36 10.12 9.66 -23.02
CA ASP A 36 9.02 10.57 -22.79
C ASP A 36 9.10 11.18 -21.37
N VAL A 37 9.52 12.44 -21.31
CA VAL A 37 9.72 13.18 -20.06
C VAL A 37 8.40 13.39 -19.32
N LEU A 38 7.29 13.56 -20.04
CA LEU A 38 5.97 13.75 -19.43
C LEU A 38 5.51 12.46 -18.76
N LEU A 39 5.65 11.31 -19.43
CA LEU A 39 5.32 10.02 -18.83
C LEU A 39 6.23 9.69 -17.63
N THR A 40 7.51 10.05 -17.70
CA THR A 40 8.45 9.87 -16.59
C THR A 40 8.05 10.71 -15.37
N SER A 41 7.71 11.98 -15.58
CA SER A 41 7.21 12.86 -14.52
C SER A 41 5.90 12.36 -13.92
N HIS A 42 4.97 11.90 -14.77
CA HIS A 42 3.71 11.32 -14.32
C HIS A 42 3.92 10.05 -13.47
N LEU A 43 4.84 9.17 -13.88
CA LEU A 43 5.20 7.98 -13.11
C LEU A 43 5.75 8.35 -11.72
N ASN A 44 6.64 9.34 -11.63
CA ASN A 44 7.18 9.80 -10.35
C ASN A 44 6.09 10.35 -9.43
N LYS A 45 5.12 11.09 -10.00
CA LYS A 45 3.96 11.56 -9.23
C LYS A 45 3.12 10.41 -8.69
N ILE A 46 2.77 9.44 -9.55
CA ILE A 46 2.01 8.25 -9.12
C ILE A 46 2.76 7.50 -8.01
N GLN A 47 4.08 7.34 -8.12
CA GLN A 47 4.87 6.68 -7.08
C GLN A 47 4.84 7.45 -5.74
N SER A 48 4.89 8.78 -5.78
CA SER A 48 4.73 9.61 -4.59
C SER A 48 3.34 9.44 -3.97
N ASP A 49 2.29 9.44 -4.79
CA ASP A 49 0.91 9.27 -4.34
C ASP A 49 0.65 7.87 -3.76
N ILE A 50 1.26 6.82 -4.33
CA ILE A 50 1.22 5.46 -3.77
C ILE A 50 1.87 5.42 -2.39
N LYS A 51 3.03 6.07 -2.23
CA LYS A 51 3.74 6.10 -0.96
C LYS A 51 2.88 6.75 0.14
N SER A 52 2.36 7.95 -0.11
CA SER A 52 1.51 8.65 0.87
C SER A 52 0.23 7.88 1.18
N THR A 53 -0.43 7.32 0.16
CA THR A 53 -1.66 6.52 0.34
C THR A 53 -1.39 5.23 1.11
N SER A 54 -0.24 4.58 0.86
CA SER A 54 0.17 3.37 1.59
C SER A 54 0.43 3.64 3.07
N ASP A 55 1.03 4.78 3.40
CA ASP A 55 1.25 5.18 4.79
C ASP A 55 -0.09 5.36 5.53
N ILE A 56 -1.08 6.00 4.89
CA ILE A 56 -2.44 6.14 5.43
C ILE A 56 -3.11 4.77 5.58
N TYR A 57 -3.04 3.94 4.54
CA TYR A 57 -3.59 2.58 4.55
C TYR A 57 -3.03 1.77 5.71
N ASN A 58 -1.71 1.80 5.93
CA ASN A 58 -1.06 1.07 7.00
C ASN A 58 -1.53 1.52 8.39
N GLN A 59 -1.73 2.83 8.60
CA GLN A 59 -2.26 3.34 9.86
C GLN A 59 -3.70 2.84 10.11
N LEU A 60 -4.57 2.93 9.11
CA LEU A 60 -5.95 2.44 9.20
C LEU A 60 -6.01 0.92 9.36
N HIS A 61 -5.16 0.18 8.65
CA HIS A 61 -5.05 -1.27 8.75
C HIS A 61 -4.66 -1.71 10.15
N GLN A 62 -3.69 -1.05 10.79
CA GLN A 62 -3.30 -1.35 12.17
C GLN A 62 -4.44 -1.08 13.16
N LYS A 63 -5.22 -0.01 12.96
CA LYS A 63 -6.43 0.26 13.75
C LYS A 63 -7.48 -0.83 13.55
N PHE A 64 -7.67 -1.29 12.31
CA PHE A 64 -8.59 -2.37 11.97
C PHE A 64 -8.21 -3.68 12.65
N ILE A 65 -6.96 -4.11 12.53
CA ILE A 65 -6.46 -5.33 13.19
C ILE A 65 -6.69 -5.25 14.71
N ARG A 66 -6.27 -4.16 15.37
CA ARG A 66 -6.50 -3.96 16.81
C ARG A 66 -7.98 -3.97 17.19
N HIS A 67 -8.87 -3.51 16.31
CA HIS A 67 -10.31 -3.54 16.55
C HIS A 67 -10.84 -4.98 16.50
N ILE A 68 -10.44 -5.78 15.52
CA ILE A 68 -10.84 -7.19 15.41
C ILE A 68 -10.30 -7.99 16.60
N GLU A 69 -9.04 -7.80 16.99
CA GLU A 69 -8.45 -8.46 18.16
C GLU A 69 -9.28 -8.25 19.42
N LYS A 70 -9.64 -6.99 19.70
CA LYS A 70 -10.49 -6.65 20.85
C LYS A 70 -11.90 -7.20 20.74
N LYS A 71 -12.51 -7.10 19.55
CA LYS A 71 -13.91 -7.51 19.33
C LYS A 71 -14.11 -9.02 19.46
N TYR A 72 -13.15 -9.80 18.99
CA TYR A 72 -13.24 -11.26 18.97
C TYR A 72 -12.36 -11.93 20.04
N ASN A 73 -11.66 -11.16 20.88
CA ASN A 73 -10.68 -11.64 21.85
C ASN A 73 -9.64 -12.59 21.23
N VAL A 74 -9.14 -12.21 20.05
CA VAL A 74 -8.10 -12.94 19.30
C VAL A 74 -6.84 -12.09 19.24
N THR A 75 -5.69 -12.71 18.95
CA THR A 75 -4.43 -11.99 18.68
C THR A 75 -3.92 -12.43 17.32
N PHE A 76 -3.76 -11.49 16.40
CA PHE A 76 -3.11 -11.76 15.13
C PHE A 76 -1.60 -11.69 15.35
N GLN A 77 -0.95 -12.85 15.38
CA GLN A 77 0.50 -12.88 15.23
C GLN A 77 0.81 -12.56 13.77
N LEU A 78 1.21 -11.31 13.50
CA LEU A 78 1.87 -10.95 12.25
C LEU A 78 3.06 -11.90 12.10
N PHE A 79 2.93 -12.89 11.21
CA PHE A 79 4.00 -13.82 10.89
C PHE A 79 5.18 -13.00 10.35
N ARG A 80 6.12 -12.68 11.24
CA ARG A 80 7.46 -12.27 10.84
C ARG A 80 8.16 -13.59 10.53
N GLY A 81 8.19 -13.95 9.25
CA GLY A 81 8.91 -15.14 8.78
C GLY A 81 10.31 -15.22 9.39
N PRO A 82 10.89 -16.41 9.52
CA PRO A 82 12.19 -16.58 10.17
C PRO A 82 13.21 -15.65 9.52
N THR A 83 13.75 -14.70 10.30
CA THR A 83 14.91 -13.91 9.90
C THR A 83 16.10 -14.87 9.84
N MET A 84 16.41 -15.37 8.64
CA MET A 84 17.60 -16.17 8.40
C MET A 84 18.80 -15.26 8.68
N LYS A 85 19.40 -15.41 9.87
CA LYS A 85 20.70 -14.81 10.17
C LYS A 85 21.72 -15.50 9.28
N LEU A 86 22.12 -14.84 8.20
CA LEU A 86 23.32 -15.20 7.45
C LEU A 86 24.52 -14.87 8.34
N ASN A 87 24.92 -15.83 9.18
CA ASN A 87 26.26 -15.81 9.77
C ASN A 87 27.24 -16.12 8.63
N GLY A 88 27.92 -15.07 8.14
CA GLY A 88 29.12 -15.24 7.33
C GLY A 88 30.26 -15.69 8.23
N ASN A 89 30.67 -16.95 8.06
CA ASN A 89 32.01 -17.41 8.42
C ASN A 89 32.99 -17.01 7.30
#